data_AF-A0A9Q7TWE0-F1
#
_entry.id   AF-A0A9Q7TWE0-F1
#
_cell.length_a   1.000
_cell.length_b   1.000
_cell.length_c   1.000
_cell.angle_alpha   90.00
_cell.angle_beta   90.00
_cell.angle_gamma   90.00
#
_symmetry.space_group_name_H-M   'P 1'
#
loop_
_entity.id
_entity.type
_entity.pdbx_description
1 polymer ?
#
loop_
_entity_poly.entity_id
_entity_poly.type
_entity_poly.pdbx_seq_one_letter_code
_entity_poly.pdbx_strand_id
1 'polypeptide(L)'
;MSFATGLGSSLRTASRNSAAATASSSSSAAVRSFSVSARALAKPRKQRNAADPMALRKMAKFNYDDVPTLGHAILQRKREMLQLLRTVEFEIPKLASFRQSYTPPKPSEVLQFRFQHYQGENHPASRKVVLSVNADALSKTGAVKDAMSKHKLLLLAGSRFHAKGGKEGLEQSKGEIKISCELFPNERQNMKWCSDTFDALVREANVRSEEVDALPLDPRAELIREDKKRHYLRADRPSFKDFPKEWL
;
A
#
# COMPACT_ATOMS: atom_id res chain seq x y z
N MET A 1 -17.68 -52.65 -2.56
CA MET A 1 -16.36 -52.89 -3.20
C MET A 1 -15.35 -52.05 -2.45
N SER A 2 -14.53 -52.71 -1.64
CA SER A 2 -13.57 -52.11 -0.72
C SER A 2 -12.21 -52.03 -1.43
N PHE A 3 -11.60 -50.86 -1.49
CA PHE A 3 -10.21 -50.73 -1.94
C PHE A 3 -9.38 -50.01 -0.90
N ALA A 4 -8.30 -50.71 -0.53
CA ALA A 4 -7.48 -50.52 0.63
C ALA A 4 -6.57 -49.29 0.57
N THR A 5 -6.30 -48.79 1.77
CA THR A 5 -5.22 -47.89 2.14
C THR A 5 -3.83 -48.48 1.84
N GLY A 6 -2.94 -47.70 1.23
CA GLY A 6 -1.54 -48.06 1.02
C GLY A 6 -0.64 -46.83 1.14
N LEU A 7 -0.14 -46.59 2.36
CA LEU A 7 0.94 -45.66 2.66
C LEU A 7 2.26 -46.26 2.16
N GLY A 8 2.88 -45.62 1.16
CA GLY A 8 4.20 -45.98 0.65
C GLY A 8 5.16 -44.80 0.76
N SER A 9 5.95 -44.78 1.84
CA SER A 9 7.05 -43.83 2.05
C SER A 9 8.21 -44.12 1.10
N SER A 10 8.50 -43.20 0.17
CA SER A 10 9.69 -43.28 -0.68
C SER A 10 10.82 -42.45 -0.07
N LEU A 11 11.72 -43.12 0.64
CA LEU A 11 12.98 -42.57 1.12
C LEU A 11 13.96 -42.45 -0.06
N ARG A 12 14.23 -41.23 -0.52
CA ARG A 12 15.35 -40.95 -1.43
C ARG A 12 16.64 -40.78 -0.61
N THR A 13 17.52 -41.76 -0.68
CA THR A 13 18.87 -41.71 -0.15
C THR A 13 19.76 -40.85 -1.06
N ALA A 14 20.08 -39.63 -0.64
CA ALA A 14 21.14 -38.83 -1.23
C ALA A 14 22.43 -39.04 -0.43
N SER A 15 23.39 -39.76 -1.01
CA SER A 15 24.76 -39.83 -0.50
C SER A 15 25.40 -38.44 -0.57
N ARG A 16 25.73 -37.88 0.60
CA ARG A 16 26.61 -36.71 0.75
C ARG A 16 27.83 -37.15 1.55
N ASN A 17 28.98 -37.20 0.91
CA ASN A 17 30.27 -37.29 1.60
C ASN A 17 30.48 -36.02 2.42
N SER A 18 30.47 -36.16 3.75
CA SER A 18 30.87 -35.14 4.71
C SER A 18 32.32 -35.36 5.11
N ALA A 19 33.23 -34.50 4.63
CA ALA A 19 34.53 -34.30 5.24
C ALA A 19 34.48 -33.04 6.10
N ALA A 20 34.86 -33.18 7.36
CA ALA A 20 34.82 -32.15 8.39
C ALA A 20 35.83 -31.03 8.12
N ALA A 21 35.43 -29.79 8.40
CA ALA A 21 36.34 -28.71 8.80
C ALA A 21 35.58 -27.69 9.63
N THR A 22 35.89 -27.67 10.92
CA THR A 22 35.53 -26.63 11.90
C THR A 22 36.17 -25.30 11.52
N ALA A 23 35.39 -24.23 11.42
CA ALA A 23 35.91 -22.87 11.46
C ALA A 23 34.88 -21.92 12.09
N SER A 24 35.24 -21.42 13.27
CA SER A 24 34.60 -20.32 13.99
C SER A 24 34.70 -19.02 13.20
N SER A 25 33.57 -18.37 12.89
CA SER A 25 33.56 -17.03 12.31
C SER A 25 33.35 -15.96 13.38
N SER A 26 34.45 -15.38 13.87
CA SER A 26 34.43 -14.10 14.57
C SER A 26 34.12 -12.98 13.58
N SER A 27 33.10 -12.18 13.90
CA SER A 27 32.74 -10.94 13.22
C SER A 27 33.83 -9.89 13.38
N SER A 28 34.44 -9.45 12.29
CA SER A 28 35.23 -8.22 12.25
C SER A 28 34.76 -7.35 11.08
N ALA A 29 34.24 -6.18 11.43
CA ALA A 29 33.77 -5.14 10.54
C ALA A 29 34.83 -4.77 9.49
N ALA A 30 34.51 -4.97 8.21
CA ALA A 30 35.33 -4.48 7.11
C ALA A 30 35.03 -2.99 6.90
N VAL A 31 35.74 -2.15 7.66
CA VAL A 31 35.95 -0.74 7.34
C VAL A 31 36.63 -0.66 5.98
N ARG A 32 36.08 0.17 5.09
CA ARG A 32 36.52 0.44 3.70
C ARG A 32 38.00 0.12 3.46
N SER A 33 38.26 -1.01 2.82
CA SER A 33 39.59 -1.32 2.29
C SER A 33 39.83 -0.45 1.06
N PHE A 34 40.51 0.69 1.23
CA PHE A 34 41.26 1.24 0.10
C PHE A 34 42.27 0.18 -0.31
N SER A 35 42.13 -0.37 -1.52
CA SER A 35 43.04 -1.38 -2.05
C SER A 35 44.41 -0.75 -2.30
N VAL A 36 45.27 -0.73 -1.29
CA VAL A 36 46.68 -0.45 -1.49
C VAL A 36 47.33 -1.75 -1.94
N SER A 37 47.38 -1.95 -3.26
CA SER A 37 48.21 -3.01 -3.83
C SER A 37 49.66 -2.86 -3.36
N ALA A 38 50.28 -3.96 -2.90
CA ALA A 38 51.64 -3.97 -2.36
C ALA A 38 52.65 -3.33 -3.34
N ARG A 39 53.43 -2.35 -2.87
CA ARG A 39 54.47 -1.67 -3.67
C ARG A 39 55.49 -2.63 -4.29
N ALA A 40 55.71 -3.78 -3.66
CA ALA A 40 56.62 -4.83 -4.14
C ALA A 40 56.16 -5.51 -5.45
N LEU A 41 54.85 -5.52 -5.74
CA LEU A 41 54.30 -6.06 -6.99
C LEU A 41 54.21 -5.01 -8.11
N ALA A 42 54.54 -3.74 -7.81
CA ALA A 42 54.52 -2.67 -8.79
C ALA A 42 55.75 -2.75 -9.70
N LYS A 43 55.53 -3.20 -10.94
CA LYS A 43 56.56 -3.19 -12.00
C LYS A 43 57.13 -1.78 -12.17
N PRO A 44 58.42 -1.63 -12.54
CA PRO A 44 59.06 -0.34 -12.75
C PRO A 44 58.26 0.51 -13.76
N ARG A 45 58.03 1.79 -13.43
CA ARG A 45 57.11 2.70 -14.14
C ARG A 45 57.31 2.70 -15.67
N LYS A 46 58.55 2.57 -16.14
CA LYS A 46 58.90 2.54 -17.57
C LYS A 46 58.40 1.27 -18.28
N GLN A 47 58.51 0.10 -17.66
CA GLN A 47 57.98 -1.16 -18.20
C GLN A 47 56.44 -1.17 -18.17
N ARG A 48 55.85 -0.61 -17.10
CA ARG A 48 54.39 -0.47 -16.98
C ARG A 48 53.80 0.41 -18.09
N ASN A 49 54.44 1.56 -18.37
CA ASN A 49 53.99 2.47 -19.42
C ASN A 49 54.28 1.93 -20.85
N ALA A 50 55.32 1.11 -21.02
CA ALA A 50 55.67 0.54 -22.32
C ALA A 50 54.69 -0.57 -22.76
N ALA A 51 54.23 -1.38 -21.80
CA ALA A 51 53.27 -2.47 -21.99
C ALA A 51 51.82 -2.06 -21.67
N ASP A 52 51.53 -0.75 -21.60
CA ASP A 52 50.19 -0.25 -21.34
C ASP A 52 49.29 -0.49 -22.56
N PRO A 53 48.27 -1.36 -22.48
CA PRO A 53 47.35 -1.62 -23.59
C PRO A 53 46.49 -0.40 -23.95
N MET A 54 46.42 0.60 -23.06
CA MET A 54 45.67 1.85 -23.27
C MET A 54 46.57 3.02 -23.70
N ALA A 55 47.80 2.75 -24.14
CA ALA A 55 48.69 3.78 -24.65
C ALA A 55 48.10 4.43 -25.93
N LEU A 56 47.62 5.68 -25.83
CA LEU A 56 46.96 6.43 -26.91
C LEU A 56 47.71 6.40 -28.26
N ARG A 57 49.05 6.42 -28.24
CA ARG A 57 49.89 6.38 -29.45
C ARG A 57 49.91 5.02 -30.16
N LYS A 58 49.53 3.96 -29.46
CA LYS A 58 49.45 2.58 -29.96
C LYS A 58 48.02 2.13 -30.25
N MET A 59 47.02 2.97 -29.97
CA MET A 59 45.62 2.66 -30.28
C MET A 59 45.37 2.79 -31.78
N ALA A 60 44.51 1.92 -32.32
CA ALA A 60 44.06 2.04 -33.69
C ALA A 60 43.32 3.36 -33.89
N LYS A 61 43.44 3.94 -35.09
CA LYS A 61 42.65 5.10 -35.47
C LYS A 61 41.17 4.71 -35.48
N PHE A 62 40.33 5.60 -34.98
CA PHE A 62 38.88 5.40 -34.98
C PHE A 62 38.33 5.41 -36.41
N ASN A 63 37.53 4.39 -36.76
CA ASN A 63 37.03 4.17 -38.11
C ASN A 63 35.59 4.67 -38.31
N TYR A 64 35.03 5.42 -37.37
CA TYR A 64 33.63 5.87 -37.41
C TYR A 64 32.61 4.72 -37.43
N ASP A 65 32.96 3.60 -36.81
CA ASP A 65 32.20 2.36 -36.74
C ASP A 65 31.35 2.22 -35.46
N ASP A 66 31.54 3.10 -34.48
CA ASP A 66 30.77 3.10 -33.24
C ASP A 66 30.30 4.50 -32.80
N VAL A 67 29.34 4.55 -31.88
CA VAL A 67 28.79 5.79 -31.32
C VAL A 67 29.42 6.01 -29.94
N PRO A 68 29.65 7.26 -29.49
CA PRO A 68 30.05 7.51 -28.10
C PRO A 68 29.03 6.94 -27.10
N THR A 69 29.44 6.77 -25.85
CA THR A 69 28.61 6.22 -24.76
C THR A 69 27.24 6.91 -24.64
N LEU A 70 27.18 8.22 -24.84
CA LEU A 70 25.91 8.97 -24.84
C LEU A 70 25.00 8.55 -26.01
N GLY A 71 25.57 8.30 -27.19
CA GLY A 71 24.86 7.78 -28.36
C GLY A 71 24.28 6.39 -28.10
N HIS A 72 25.06 5.50 -27.47
CA HIS A 72 24.57 4.19 -27.02
C HIS A 72 23.42 4.30 -26.02
N ALA A 73 23.49 5.21 -25.05
CA ALA A 73 22.40 5.44 -24.11
C ALA A 73 21.10 5.90 -24.80
N ILE A 74 21.22 6.77 -25.82
CA ILE A 74 20.08 7.20 -26.64
C ILE A 74 19.50 6.02 -27.44
N LEU A 75 20.36 5.22 -28.08
CA LEU A 75 19.93 4.03 -28.82
C LEU A 75 19.24 3.01 -27.90
N GLN A 76 19.77 2.80 -26.70
CA GLN A 76 19.18 1.90 -25.72
C GLN A 76 17.78 2.37 -25.29
N ARG A 77 17.62 3.66 -24.97
CA ARG A 77 16.29 4.23 -24.69
C ARG A 77 15.32 4.04 -25.86
N LYS A 78 15.79 4.22 -27.10
CA LYS A 78 14.95 3.98 -28.30
C LYS A 78 14.52 2.52 -28.41
N ARG A 79 15.42 1.57 -28.12
CA ARG A 79 15.10 0.13 -28.10
C ARG A 79 14.07 -0.20 -27.03
N GLU A 80 14.20 0.35 -25.83
CA GLU A 80 13.23 0.19 -24.75
C GLU A 80 11.85 0.74 -25.14
N MET A 81 11.80 1.92 -25.75
CA MET A 81 10.56 2.50 -26.28
C MET A 81 9.91 1.59 -27.34
N LEU A 82 10.70 1.09 -28.31
CA LEU A 82 10.19 0.17 -29.32
C LEU A 82 9.67 -1.14 -28.72
N GLN A 83 10.32 -1.64 -27.66
CA GLN A 83 9.84 -2.81 -26.92
C GLN A 83 8.49 -2.52 -26.27
N LEU A 84 8.31 -1.37 -25.62
CA LEU A 84 7.03 -0.98 -25.03
C LEU A 84 5.94 -0.84 -26.09
N LEU A 85 6.23 -0.21 -27.24
CA LEU A 85 5.28 -0.08 -28.35
C LEU A 85 4.85 -1.45 -28.90
N ARG A 86 5.80 -2.38 -29.05
CA ARG A 86 5.50 -3.76 -29.44
C ARG A 86 4.58 -4.44 -28.43
N THR A 87 4.84 -4.27 -27.13
CA THR A 87 3.96 -4.81 -26.08
C THR A 87 2.56 -4.20 -26.17
N VAL A 88 2.45 -2.90 -26.44
CA VAL A 88 1.15 -2.21 -26.62
C VAL A 88 0.40 -2.76 -27.82
N GLU A 89 1.07 -2.98 -28.94
CA GLU A 89 0.43 -3.44 -30.17
C GLU A 89 0.03 -4.92 -30.10
N PHE A 90 0.90 -5.78 -29.58
CA PHE A 90 0.68 -7.23 -29.64
C PHE A 90 0.17 -7.85 -28.34
N GLU A 91 0.57 -7.35 -27.16
CA GLU A 91 0.21 -7.96 -25.87
C GLU A 91 -1.03 -7.33 -25.24
N ILE A 92 -1.19 -6.01 -25.28
CA ILE A 92 -2.35 -5.33 -24.65
C ILE A 92 -3.69 -5.78 -25.24
N PRO A 93 -3.86 -5.97 -26.57
CA PRO A 93 -5.14 -6.46 -27.10
C PRO A 93 -5.52 -7.85 -26.60
N LYS A 94 -4.53 -8.70 -26.27
CA LYS A 94 -4.78 -10.02 -25.67
C LYS A 94 -5.40 -9.89 -24.28
N LEU A 95 -5.11 -8.82 -23.53
CA LEU A 95 -5.71 -8.56 -22.22
C LEU A 95 -7.20 -8.27 -22.29
N ALA A 96 -7.74 -7.91 -23.48
CA ALA A 96 -9.18 -7.74 -23.67
C ALA A 96 -9.97 -9.03 -23.36
N SER A 97 -9.35 -10.20 -23.52
CA SER A 97 -9.96 -11.49 -23.16
C SER A 97 -10.21 -11.66 -21.66
N PHE A 98 -9.46 -10.96 -20.81
CA PHE A 98 -9.61 -10.99 -19.34
C PHE A 98 -10.48 -9.84 -18.80
N ARG A 99 -11.14 -9.08 -19.69
CA ARG A 99 -12.00 -7.98 -19.29
C ARG A 99 -13.23 -8.49 -18.53
N GLN A 100 -13.48 -7.92 -17.36
CA GLN A 100 -14.70 -8.14 -16.58
C GLN A 100 -15.55 -6.87 -16.60
N SER A 101 -16.88 -7.00 -16.73
CA SER A 101 -17.80 -5.87 -16.65
C SER A 101 -17.95 -5.41 -15.20
N TYR A 102 -17.89 -4.11 -14.96
CA TYR A 102 -18.15 -3.55 -13.63
C TYR A 102 -19.62 -3.66 -13.27
N THR A 103 -19.92 -4.39 -12.20
CA THR A 103 -21.24 -4.39 -11.56
C THR A 103 -21.17 -3.52 -10.30
N PRO A 104 -22.03 -2.50 -10.16
CA PRO A 104 -22.04 -1.69 -8.95
C PRO A 104 -22.37 -2.55 -7.72
N PRO A 105 -21.81 -2.20 -6.55
CA PRO A 105 -22.07 -2.94 -5.32
C PRO A 105 -23.56 -2.87 -4.96
N LYS A 106 -24.06 -3.95 -4.38
CA LYS A 106 -25.46 -4.06 -3.96
C LYS A 106 -25.75 -3.11 -2.79
N PRO A 107 -26.99 -2.66 -2.58
CA PRO A 107 -27.33 -1.84 -1.42
C PRO A 107 -27.09 -2.54 -0.07
N SER A 108 -26.99 -3.88 -0.06
CA SER A 108 -26.59 -4.68 1.11
C SER A 108 -25.10 -4.59 1.43
N GLU A 109 -24.25 -4.26 0.45
CA GLU A 109 -22.79 -4.21 0.57
C GLU A 109 -22.36 -2.81 1.01
N VAL A 110 -22.48 -2.55 2.31
CA VAL A 110 -22.25 -1.21 2.88
C VAL A 110 -20.82 -0.96 3.38
N LEU A 111 -20.03 -2.03 3.55
CA LEU A 111 -18.69 -1.96 4.11
C LEU A 111 -17.66 -1.66 3.03
N GLN A 112 -16.78 -0.68 3.27
CA GLN A 112 -15.67 -0.37 2.38
C GLN A 112 -14.34 -0.64 3.07
N PHE A 113 -13.61 -1.64 2.58
CA PHE A 113 -12.24 -1.92 3.03
C PHE A 113 -11.22 -1.31 2.08
N ARG A 114 -10.25 -0.59 2.63
CA ARG A 114 -9.12 -0.02 1.89
C ARG A 114 -7.83 -0.71 2.30
N PHE A 115 -7.17 -1.30 1.31
CA PHE A 115 -5.83 -1.90 1.40
C PHE A 115 -4.81 -0.99 0.72
N GLN A 116 -3.56 -1.01 1.20
CA GLN A 116 -2.47 -0.25 0.61
C GLN A 116 -1.35 -1.18 0.19
N HIS A 117 -0.95 -1.11 -1.08
CA HIS A 117 0.13 -1.92 -1.64
C HIS A 117 1.20 -1.03 -2.28
N TYR A 118 2.48 -1.38 -2.08
CA TYR A 118 3.64 -0.60 -2.54
C TYR A 118 4.40 -1.26 -3.71
N GLN A 119 3.75 -2.16 -4.45
CA GLN A 119 4.21 -2.72 -5.74
C GLN A 119 5.70 -3.08 -5.79
N GLY A 120 6.08 -4.16 -5.09
CA GLY A 120 7.45 -4.69 -5.09
C GLY A 120 8.29 -4.29 -3.88
N GLU A 121 7.86 -3.28 -3.12
CA GLU A 121 8.52 -2.88 -1.87
C GLU A 121 7.82 -3.47 -0.64
N ASN A 122 8.60 -4.06 0.27
CA ASN A 122 8.09 -4.47 1.57
C ASN A 122 8.04 -3.27 2.52
N HIS A 123 6.93 -2.53 2.48
CA HIS A 123 6.71 -1.36 3.32
C HIS A 123 5.87 -1.71 4.56
N PRO A 124 6.24 -1.26 5.78
CA PRO A 124 5.50 -1.62 7.01
C PRO A 124 4.06 -1.12 7.03
N ALA A 125 3.74 -0.04 6.32
CA ALA A 125 2.37 0.46 6.22
C ALA A 125 1.45 -0.39 5.31
N SER A 126 1.99 -1.38 4.58
CA SER A 126 1.19 -2.26 3.73
C SER A 126 0.19 -3.10 4.53
N ARG A 127 0.52 -3.44 5.79
CA ARG A 127 -0.36 -4.23 6.66
C ARG A 127 -1.61 -3.48 7.13
N LYS A 128 -1.64 -2.15 7.01
CA LYS A 128 -2.74 -1.32 7.52
C LYS A 128 -4.00 -1.52 6.68
N VAL A 129 -5.10 -1.83 7.36
CA VAL A 129 -6.43 -1.92 6.74
C VAL A 129 -7.35 -0.86 7.33
N VAL A 130 -8.13 -0.19 6.48
CA VAL A 130 -9.12 0.80 6.91
C VAL A 130 -10.51 0.34 6.48
N LEU A 131 -11.42 0.22 7.44
CA LEU A 131 -12.85 0.01 7.24
C LEU A 131 -13.55 1.38 7.32
N SER A 132 -14.34 1.72 6.30
CA SER A 132 -15.25 2.87 6.29
C SER A 132 -16.69 2.39 6.10
N VAL A 133 -17.60 2.96 6.89
CA VAL A 133 -19.02 2.58 6.86
C VAL A 133 -19.89 3.83 7.06
N ASN A 134 -20.90 4.02 6.22
CA ASN A 134 -21.86 5.12 6.39
C ASN A 134 -22.92 4.76 7.44
N ALA A 135 -23.13 5.62 8.43
CA ALA A 135 -24.10 5.38 9.51
C ALA A 135 -25.54 5.26 8.98
N ASP A 136 -25.91 6.04 7.96
CA ASP A 136 -27.23 5.99 7.34
C ASP A 136 -27.46 4.69 6.55
N ALA A 137 -26.39 4.16 5.93
CA ALA A 137 -26.48 2.92 5.18
C ALA A 137 -26.75 1.74 6.11
N LEU A 138 -26.18 1.75 7.32
CA LEU A 138 -26.42 0.72 8.33
C LEU A 138 -27.88 0.66 8.77
N SER A 139 -28.51 1.82 8.97
CA SER A 139 -29.94 1.90 9.31
C SER A 139 -30.80 1.35 8.16
N LYS A 140 -30.46 1.65 6.91
CA LYS A 140 -31.18 1.14 5.72
C LYS A 140 -31.06 -0.37 5.55
N THR A 141 -29.91 -0.94 5.89
CA THR A 141 -29.70 -2.40 5.84
C THR A 141 -30.35 -3.17 6.98
N GLY A 142 -30.88 -2.49 8.01
CA GLY A 142 -31.48 -3.13 9.18
C GLY A 142 -30.47 -3.73 10.17
N ALA A 143 -29.16 -3.48 10.00
CA ALA A 143 -28.13 -3.91 10.94
C ALA A 143 -28.26 -3.20 12.29
N VAL A 144 -28.72 -1.95 12.25
CA VAL A 144 -29.11 -1.15 13.42
C VAL A 144 -30.63 -1.05 13.39
N LYS A 145 -31.29 -1.51 14.46
CA LYS A 145 -32.76 -1.67 14.47
C LYS A 145 -33.50 -0.33 14.67
N ASP A 146 -33.09 0.43 15.68
CA ASP A 146 -33.79 1.63 16.12
C ASP A 146 -32.97 2.91 15.91
N ALA A 147 -33.65 4.06 15.89
CA ALA A 147 -32.98 5.37 15.88
C ALA A 147 -32.13 5.58 17.15
N MET A 148 -32.58 5.07 18.29
CA MET A 148 -31.82 5.10 19.55
C MET A 148 -30.58 4.22 19.47
N SER A 149 -30.66 3.04 18.86
CA SER A 149 -29.49 2.19 18.60
C SER A 149 -28.49 2.87 17.67
N LYS A 150 -28.96 3.63 16.67
CA LYS A 150 -28.09 4.44 15.82
C LYS A 150 -27.37 5.52 16.63
N HIS A 151 -28.10 6.21 17.49
CA HIS A 151 -27.52 7.22 18.37
C HIS A 151 -26.46 6.61 19.32
N LYS A 152 -26.77 5.48 19.97
CA LYS A 152 -25.81 4.72 20.78
C LYS A 152 -24.59 4.28 19.98
N LEU A 153 -24.76 3.83 18.74
CA LEU A 153 -23.63 3.47 17.86
C LEU A 153 -22.68 4.66 17.64
N LEU A 154 -23.24 5.84 17.40
CA LEU A 154 -22.45 7.06 17.19
C LEU A 154 -21.71 7.48 18.47
N LEU A 155 -22.36 7.37 19.63
CA LEU A 155 -21.72 7.61 20.93
C LEU A 155 -20.54 6.64 21.16
N LEU A 156 -20.73 5.34 20.89
CA LEU A 156 -19.68 4.31 21.03
C LEU A 156 -18.53 4.52 20.03
N ALA A 157 -18.83 4.96 18.81
CA ALA A 157 -17.81 5.26 17.82
C ALA A 157 -16.90 6.44 18.25
N GLY A 158 -17.49 7.44 18.92
CA GLY A 158 -16.79 8.61 19.45
C GLY A 158 -16.02 9.34 18.35
N SER A 159 -14.71 9.55 18.54
CA SER A 159 -13.85 10.28 17.61
C SER A 159 -13.66 9.60 16.24
N ARG A 160 -14.06 8.33 16.09
CA ARG A 160 -14.02 7.57 14.83
C ARG A 160 -15.17 7.90 13.89
N PHE A 161 -16.22 8.50 14.42
CA PHE A 161 -17.29 9.06 13.61
C PHE A 161 -16.82 10.38 12.97
N HIS A 162 -17.13 10.52 11.70
CA HIS A 162 -16.87 11.71 10.90
C HIS A 162 -18.19 12.21 10.35
N ALA A 163 -18.64 13.36 10.85
CA ALA A 163 -19.88 13.98 10.41
C ALA A 163 -19.73 14.56 9.00
N LYS A 164 -20.71 14.31 8.13
CA LYS A 164 -20.72 14.84 6.77
C LYS A 164 -21.41 16.21 6.76
N GLY A 165 -20.69 17.26 6.39
CA GLY A 165 -21.21 18.64 6.44
C GLY A 165 -20.94 19.35 7.78
N GLY A 166 -20.00 18.82 8.56
CA GLY A 166 -19.55 19.45 9.80
C GLY A 166 -20.60 19.45 10.90
N LYS A 167 -20.80 20.59 11.58
CA LYS A 167 -21.82 20.79 12.63
C LYS A 167 -23.22 20.30 12.21
N GLU A 168 -23.67 20.63 10.99
CA GLU A 168 -24.99 20.22 10.50
C GLU A 168 -25.10 18.69 10.33
N GLY A 169 -24.00 18.05 9.94
CA GLY A 169 -23.93 16.60 9.83
C GLY A 169 -24.04 15.89 11.18
N LEU A 170 -23.52 16.52 12.23
CA LEU A 170 -23.57 15.99 13.59
C LEU A 170 -24.99 16.04 14.15
N GLU A 171 -25.67 17.18 14.00
CA GLU A 171 -27.09 17.36 14.34
C GLU A 171 -27.96 16.33 13.63
N GLN A 172 -27.70 16.09 12.34
CA GLN A 172 -28.47 15.15 11.54
C GLN A 172 -28.03 13.69 11.71
N SER A 173 -27.02 13.41 12.55
CA SER A 173 -26.45 12.06 12.74
C SER A 173 -26.04 11.41 11.40
N LYS A 174 -25.53 12.21 10.45
CA LYS A 174 -25.11 11.82 9.11
C LYS A 174 -23.60 11.83 9.01
N GLY A 175 -23.02 10.71 8.62
CA GLY A 175 -21.58 10.60 8.49
C GLY A 175 -21.09 9.19 8.25
N GLU A 176 -19.76 9.04 8.34
CA GLU A 176 -19.06 7.78 8.19
C GLU A 176 -18.28 7.43 9.46
N ILE A 177 -18.25 6.15 9.80
CA ILE A 177 -17.44 5.59 10.88
C ILE A 177 -16.19 4.98 10.22
N LYS A 178 -15.01 5.43 10.65
CA LYS A 178 -13.73 4.92 10.15
C LYS A 178 -12.97 4.17 11.24
N ILE A 179 -12.65 2.91 10.97
CA ILE A 179 -11.86 2.05 11.86
C ILE A 179 -10.64 1.58 11.08
N SER A 180 -9.45 1.74 11.63
CA SER A 180 -8.22 1.24 11.02
C SER A 180 -7.42 0.39 11.99
N CYS A 181 -6.78 -0.65 11.47
CA CYS A 181 -5.91 -1.53 12.24
C CYS A 181 -4.58 -1.77 11.52
N GLU A 182 -3.50 -1.74 12.29
CA GLU A 182 -2.13 -2.02 11.85
C GLU A 182 -1.35 -2.85 12.88
N LEU A 183 -2.06 -3.43 13.85
CA LEU A 183 -1.51 -4.14 15.01
C LEU A 183 -0.87 -5.46 14.61
N PHE A 184 -1.50 -6.20 13.71
CA PHE A 184 -1.07 -7.53 13.31
C PHE A 184 -0.11 -7.46 12.10
N PRO A 185 0.81 -8.43 11.97
CA PRO A 185 1.73 -8.49 10.83
C PRO A 185 1.02 -8.65 9.48
N ASN A 186 -0.06 -9.44 9.45
CA ASN A 186 -0.79 -9.78 8.24
C ASN A 186 -2.00 -8.86 8.03
N GLU A 187 -2.17 -8.33 6.82
CA GLU A 187 -3.33 -7.51 6.44
C GLU A 187 -4.66 -8.23 6.67
N ARG A 188 -4.73 -9.54 6.42
CA ARG A 188 -5.94 -10.35 6.62
C ARG A 188 -6.37 -10.40 8.09
N GLN A 189 -5.40 -10.43 9.00
CA GLN A 189 -5.67 -10.40 10.44
C GLN A 189 -6.19 -9.01 10.85
N ASN A 190 -5.58 -7.95 10.33
CA ASN A 190 -6.06 -6.57 10.55
C ASN A 190 -7.48 -6.35 9.99
N MET A 191 -7.79 -6.89 8.81
CA MET A 191 -9.14 -6.86 8.22
C MET A 191 -10.15 -7.59 9.11
N LYS A 192 -9.81 -8.81 9.55
CA LYS A 192 -10.68 -9.60 10.44
C LYS A 192 -10.94 -8.88 11.75
N TRP A 193 -9.91 -8.29 12.35
CA TRP A 193 -10.06 -7.49 13.55
C TRP A 193 -10.97 -6.28 13.35
N CYS A 194 -10.85 -5.55 12.22
CA CYS A 194 -11.75 -4.45 11.90
C CYS A 194 -13.21 -4.92 11.75
N SER A 195 -13.43 -6.11 11.17
CA SER A 195 -14.77 -6.72 11.07
C SER A 195 -15.32 -7.08 12.45
N ASP A 196 -14.55 -7.82 13.26
CA ASP A 196 -15.01 -8.31 14.56
C ASP A 196 -15.28 -7.18 15.55
N THR A 197 -14.46 -6.13 15.51
CA THR A 197 -14.67 -4.91 16.33
C THR A 197 -15.90 -4.15 15.88
N PHE A 198 -16.14 -4.05 14.57
CA PHE A 198 -17.35 -3.45 14.05
C PHE A 198 -18.60 -4.26 14.41
N ASP A 199 -18.56 -5.58 14.31
CA ASP A 199 -19.65 -6.46 14.71
C ASP A 199 -19.96 -6.35 16.21
N ALA A 200 -18.92 -6.22 17.04
CA ALA A 200 -19.08 -5.95 18.47
C ALA A 200 -19.73 -4.58 18.73
N LEU A 201 -19.35 -3.53 17.99
CA LEU A 201 -19.97 -2.21 18.08
C LEU A 201 -21.45 -2.25 17.70
N VAL A 202 -21.80 -2.93 16.60
CA VAL A 202 -23.20 -3.08 16.16
C VAL A 202 -24.00 -3.90 17.16
N ARG A 203 -23.41 -4.97 17.72
CA ARG A 203 -24.05 -5.77 18.77
C ARG A 203 -24.38 -4.93 19.99
N GLU A 204 -23.40 -4.16 20.49
CA GLU A 204 -23.57 -3.32 21.68
C GLU A 204 -24.55 -2.17 21.41
N ALA A 205 -24.51 -1.57 20.22
CA ALA A 205 -25.46 -0.53 19.83
C ALA A 205 -26.92 -1.00 19.83
N ASN A 206 -27.16 -2.27 19.50
CA ASN A 206 -28.48 -2.89 19.52
C ASN A 206 -28.96 -3.30 20.93
N VAL A 207 -28.08 -3.28 21.95
CA VAL A 207 -28.47 -3.50 23.35
C VAL A 207 -29.06 -2.19 23.90
N ARG A 208 -30.33 -2.22 24.31
CA ARG A 208 -31.04 -1.06 24.84
C ARG A 208 -30.54 -0.71 26.24
N SER A 209 -30.12 0.55 26.43
CA SER A 209 -29.77 1.11 27.74
C SER A 209 -30.29 2.54 27.78
N GLU A 210 -31.20 2.81 28.72
CA GLU A 210 -31.88 4.12 28.83
C GLU A 210 -30.93 5.22 29.30
N GLU A 211 -29.82 4.86 29.96
CA GLU A 211 -28.83 5.80 30.49
C GLU A 211 -28.11 6.59 29.39
N VAL A 212 -27.85 5.96 28.24
CA VAL A 212 -27.11 6.56 27.12
C VAL A 212 -27.98 7.35 26.15
N ASP A 213 -29.30 7.21 26.25
CA ASP A 213 -30.25 7.85 25.33
C ASP A 213 -30.30 9.37 25.54
N ALA A 214 -30.05 9.85 26.76
CA ALA A 214 -30.04 11.27 27.09
C ALA A 214 -28.72 11.99 26.79
N LEU A 215 -27.65 11.26 26.42
CA LEU A 215 -26.32 11.85 26.23
C LEU A 215 -26.19 12.50 24.85
N PRO A 216 -25.80 13.78 24.73
CA PRO A 216 -25.57 14.40 23.43
C PRO A 216 -24.31 13.84 22.75
N LEU A 217 -24.30 13.84 21.41
CA LEU A 217 -23.11 13.53 20.61
C LEU A 217 -22.01 14.58 20.83
N ASP A 218 -20.76 14.15 21.02
CA ASP A 218 -19.63 15.06 21.22
C ASP A 218 -19.17 15.70 19.89
N PRO A 219 -19.30 17.04 19.71
CA PRO A 219 -18.85 17.73 18.49
C PRO A 219 -17.35 17.99 18.42
N ARG A 220 -16.62 17.89 19.54
CA ARG A 220 -15.28 18.50 19.69
C ARG A 220 -14.29 17.97 18.68
N ALA A 221 -14.27 16.66 18.46
CA ALA A 221 -13.33 16.02 17.53
C ALA A 221 -13.52 16.51 16.09
N GLU A 222 -14.76 16.73 15.65
CA GLU A 222 -15.03 17.22 14.30
C GLU A 222 -14.76 18.72 14.17
N LEU A 223 -15.11 19.52 15.18
CA LEU A 223 -14.77 20.95 15.21
C LEU A 223 -13.26 21.19 15.10
N ILE A 224 -12.45 20.39 15.79
CA ILE A 224 -10.98 20.47 15.68
C ILE A 224 -10.51 20.09 14.27
N ARG A 225 -11.15 19.11 13.62
CA ARG A 225 -10.82 18.73 12.25
C ARG A 225 -11.22 19.81 11.26
N GLU A 226 -12.38 20.40 11.42
CA GLU A 226 -12.85 21.53 10.62
C GLU A 226 -11.90 22.72 10.77
N ASP A 227 -11.54 23.09 11.99
CA ASP A 227 -10.65 24.22 12.25
C ASP A 227 -9.28 24.04 11.58
N LYS A 228 -8.67 22.85 11.71
CA LYS A 228 -7.44 22.49 10.99
C LYS A 228 -7.61 22.54 9.48
N LYS A 229 -8.78 22.14 8.97
CA LYS A 229 -9.10 22.13 7.54
C LYS A 229 -9.31 23.54 6.98
N ARG A 230 -9.88 24.48 7.75
CA ARG A 230 -10.16 25.87 7.31
C ARG A 230 -8.93 26.53 6.70
N HIS A 231 -7.78 26.37 7.35
CA HIS A 231 -6.53 26.96 6.88
C HIS A 231 -6.10 26.45 5.50
N TYR A 232 -6.32 25.17 5.19
CA TYR A 232 -5.87 24.58 3.91
C TYR A 232 -6.90 24.70 2.79
N LEU A 233 -8.18 24.56 3.11
CA LEU A 233 -9.24 24.43 2.12
C LEU A 233 -9.74 25.77 1.55
N ARG A 234 -9.35 26.91 2.14
CA ARG A 234 -9.91 28.23 1.81
C ARG A 234 -11.44 28.15 1.66
N ALA A 235 -12.08 27.44 2.60
CA ALA A 235 -13.50 27.09 2.52
C ALA A 235 -14.41 28.32 2.53
N ASP A 236 -13.93 29.44 3.07
CA ASP A 236 -14.63 30.74 3.09
C ASP A 236 -14.53 31.50 1.75
N ARG A 237 -14.06 30.86 0.68
CA ARG A 237 -14.04 31.46 -0.65
C ARG A 237 -15.45 31.53 -1.20
N PRO A 238 -15.95 32.73 -1.56
CA PRO A 238 -17.24 32.87 -2.20
C PRO A 238 -17.33 31.98 -3.43
N SER A 239 -18.34 31.14 -3.46
CA SER A 239 -18.70 30.29 -4.59
C SER A 239 -19.92 30.87 -5.31
N PHE A 240 -20.21 30.37 -6.51
CA PHE A 240 -21.43 30.71 -7.24
C PHE A 240 -22.71 30.42 -6.44
N LYS A 241 -22.65 29.51 -5.46
CA LYS A 241 -23.77 29.21 -4.55
C LYS A 241 -24.04 30.32 -3.53
N ASP A 242 -23.03 31.11 -3.20
CA ASP A 242 -23.13 32.23 -2.27
C ASP A 242 -23.59 33.51 -2.98
N PHE A 243 -23.67 33.46 -4.32
CA PHE A 243 -24.18 34.56 -5.11
C PHE A 243 -25.69 34.72 -4.84
N PRO A 244 -26.16 35.90 -4.40
CA PRO A 244 -27.57 36.13 -4.16
C PRO A 244 -28.37 35.86 -5.42
N LYS A 245 -29.37 34.98 -5.32
CA LYS A 245 -30.25 34.67 -6.47
C LYS A 245 -31.03 35.88 -6.95
N GLU A 246 -31.26 36.84 -6.05
CA GLU A 246 -31.90 38.12 -6.36
C GLU A 246 -31.06 38.99 -7.31
N TRP A 247 -29.78 38.68 -7.50
CA TRP A 247 -28.85 39.41 -8.38
C TRP A 247 -28.62 38.70 -9.73
N LEU A 248 -29.29 37.57 -9.98
CA LEU A 248 -29.29 36.85 -11.26
C LEU A 248 -30.52 37.21 -12.09
#